data_AF-A0A2A5VNE2-F1
#
_entry.id   AF-A0A2A5VNE2-F1
#
_cell.length_a   1.000
_cell.length_b   1.000
_cell.length_c   1.000
_cell.angle_alpha   90.00
_cell.angle_beta   90.00
_cell.angle_gamma   90.00
#
_symmetry.space_group_name_H-M   'P 1'
#
loop_
_entity.id
_entity.type
_entity.pdbx_description
1 polymer ?
#
loop_
_entity_poly.entity_id
_entity_poly.type
_entity_poly.pdbx_seq_one_letter_code
_entity_poly.pdbx_strand_id
1 'polypeptide(L)' 'MNLRQMLGIFLVLFFLPINGPILRMLMESQGMSPIGELRFLGLSIIMLVIGLLMIFTPPIKRFNSETIE' A
#
# COMPACT_ATOMS: atom_id res chain seq x y z
N MET A 1 -5.92 -12.73 9.46
CA MET A 1 -6.15 -11.59 8.54
C MET A 1 -6.15 -12.11 7.12
N ASN A 2 -7.00 -11.58 6.24
CA ASN A 2 -6.95 -11.95 4.82
C ASN A 2 -5.64 -11.43 4.19
N LEU A 3 -5.05 -12.18 3.25
CA LEU A 3 -3.79 -11.81 2.58
C LEU A 3 -3.84 -10.39 1.98
N ARG A 4 -4.98 -10.01 1.40
CA ARG A 4 -5.23 -8.65 0.89
C ARG A 4 -5.07 -7.58 1.98
N GLN A 5 -5.63 -7.79 3.16
CA GLN A 5 -5.55 -6.82 4.26
C GLN A 5 -4.13 -6.74 4.81
N MET A 6 -3.42 -7.87 4.90
CA MET A 6 -2.02 -7.90 5.30
C MET A 6 -1.14 -7.10 4.33
N LEU A 7 -1.34 -7.27 3.02
CA LEU A 7 -0.67 -6.47 2.00
C LEU A 7 -1.06 -4.99 2.08
N GLY A 8 -2.33 -4.67 2.34
CA GLY A 8 -2.78 -3.31 2.52
C GLY A 8 -2.12 -2.61 3.71
N ILE A 9 -2.02 -3.29 4.86
CA ILE A 9 -1.32 -2.78 6.05
C ILE A 9 0.16 -2.55 5.74
N PHE A 10 0.81 -3.50 5.07
CA PHE A 10 2.19 -3.35 4.64
C PHE A 10 2.39 -2.13 3.73
N LEU A 11 1.52 -1.94 2.72
CA LEU A 11 1.56 -0.77 1.84
C LEU A 11 1.41 0.54 2.62
N VAL A 12 0.45 0.61 3.54
CA VAL A 12 0.24 1.82 4.35
C VAL A 12 1.46 2.14 5.20
N LEU A 13 2.01 1.15 5.91
CA LEU A 13 3.18 1.36 6.77
C LEU A 13 4.44 1.70 5.98
N PHE A 14 4.64 1.10 4.82
CA PHE A 14 5.84 1.31 4.00
C PHE A 14 5.79 2.67 3.27
N PHE A 15 4.66 3.03 2.68
CA PHE A 15 4.48 4.25 1.89
C PHE A 15 3.97 5.46 2.69
N LEU A 16 4.05 5.40 4.02
CA LEU A 16 3.77 6.57 4.85
C LEU A 16 4.67 7.74 4.41
N PRO A 17 4.14 8.96 4.19
CA PRO A 17 4.93 10.08 3.65
C PRO A 17 6.19 10.40 4.46
N ILE A 18 6.16 10.15 5.77
CA ILE A 18 7.31 10.31 6.67
C ILE A 18 8.48 9.39 6.32
N ASN A 19 8.23 8.24 5.68
CA ASN A 19 9.28 7.33 5.21
C ASN A 19 9.90 7.82 3.89
N GLY A 20 9.35 8.84 3.24
CA GLY A 20 9.81 9.26 1.93
C GLY A 20 11.27 9.67 1.86
N PRO A 21 11.80 10.47 2.80
CA PRO A 21 13.23 10.75 2.88
C PRO A 21 14.08 9.48 3.05
N ILE A 22 13.65 8.54 3.90
CA ILE A 22 14.36 7.29 4.18
C ILE A 22 14.43 6.41 2.92
N LEU A 23 13.32 6.28 2.20
CA LEU A 23 13.23 5.47 0.98
C LEU A 23 14.06 6.06 -0.16
N ARG A 24 14.20 7.39 -0.23
CA ARG A 24 15.11 8.04 -1.18
C ARG A 24 16.56 7.80 -0.82
N MET A 25 16.94 7.93 0.45
CA MET A 25 18.29 7.61 0.91
C MET A 25 18.65 6.15 0.58
N LEU A 26 17.68 5.23 0.70
CA LEU A 26 17.85 3.85 0.27
C LEU A 26 18.03 3.74 -1.25
N MET A 27 17.21 4.40 -2.06
CA MET A 27 17.37 4.42 -3.53
C MET A 27 18.73 5.01 -3.97
N GLU A 28 19.17 6.09 -3.35
CA GLU A 28 20.49 6.69 -3.60
C GLU A 28 21.62 5.72 -3.25
N SER A 29 21.51 4.99 -2.12
CA SER A 29 22.50 3.97 -1.76
C SER A 29 22.56 2.78 -2.73
N GLN A 30 21.49 2.53 -3.47
CA GLN A 30 21.42 1.49 -4.52
C GLN A 30 21.88 2.02 -5.89
N GLY A 31 22.30 3.29 -5.98
CA GLY A 31 22.72 3.92 -7.23
C GLY A 31 21.57 4.33 -8.16
N MET A 32 20.32 4.34 -7.67
CA MET A 32 19.20 4.89 -8.42
C MET A 32 19.16 6.41 -8.32
N SER A 33 18.86 7.06 -9.44
CA SER A 33 18.71 8.52 -9.46
C SER A 33 17.57 8.94 -8.52
N PRO A 34 17.79 9.94 -7.64
CA PRO A 34 16.77 10.36 -6.69
C PRO A 34 15.53 10.87 -7.44
N ILE A 35 14.42 10.17 -7.26
CA ILE A 35 13.12 10.61 -7.74
C ILE A 35 12.84 11.97 -7.06
N GLY A 36 12.40 12.98 -7.83
CA GLY A 36 12.16 14.33 -7.31
C GLY A 36 11.19 14.37 -6.12
N GLU A 37 11.32 15.38 -5.26
CA GLU A 37 10.62 15.45 -3.97
C GLU A 37 9.10 15.29 -4.11
N LEU A 38 8.53 16.12 -4.97
CA LEU A 38 7.10 16.16 -5.25
C LEU A 38 6.57 14.87 -5.88
N ARG A 39 7.37 14.22 -6.74
CA ARG A 39 6.95 13.02 -7.47
C ARG A 39 6.82 11.82 -6.53
N PHE A 40 7.80 11.65 -5.66
CA PHE A 40 7.77 10.56 -4.69
C PHE A 40 6.70 10.80 -3.62
N LEU A 41 6.48 12.05 -3.19
CA LEU A 41 5.35 12.38 -2.30
C LEU A 41 4.02 11.99 -2.94
N GLY A 42 3.80 12.34 -4.21
CA GLY A 42 2.62 11.93 -4.96
C GLY A 42 2.47 10.40 -5.04
N LEU A 43 3.56 9.69 -5.32
CA LEU A 43 3.57 8.22 -5.37
C LEU A 43 3.21 7.60 -4.00
N SER A 44 3.79 8.11 -2.91
CA SER A 44 3.48 7.68 -1.55
C SER A 44 2.01 7.86 -1.22
N ILE A 45 1.42 9.01 -1.56
CA ILE A 45 -0.01 9.28 -1.32
C ILE A 45 -0.88 8.30 -2.12
N ILE A 46 -0.57 8.04 -3.39
CA ILE A 46 -1.32 7.10 -4.23
C ILE A 46 -1.24 5.68 -3.63
N MET A 47 -0.04 5.23 -3.26
CA MET A 47 0.16 3.91 -2.67
C MET A 47 -0.51 3.76 -1.30
N LEU A 48 -0.52 4.82 -0.49
CA LEU A 48 -1.24 4.88 0.79
C LEU A 48 -2.75 4.71 0.58
N VAL A 49 -3.33 5.43 -0.39
CA VAL A 49 -4.76 5.32 -0.72
C VAL A 49 -5.10 3.90 -1.18
N ILE A 50 -4.26 3.30 -2.04
CA ILE A 50 -4.45 1.90 -2.48
C ILE A 50 -4.40 0.94 -1.28
N GLY A 51 -3.43 1.10 -0.38
CA GLY A 51 -3.31 0.28 0.83
C GLY A 51 -4.53 0.41 1.73
N LEU A 52 -5.03 1.63 1.95
CA LEU A 52 -6.27 1.89 2.68
C LEU A 52 -7.47 1.21 2.03
N LEU A 53 -7.63 1.31 0.71
CA LEU A 53 -8.69 0.61 -0.02
C LEU A 53 -8.60 -0.91 0.17
N MET A 54 -7.40 -1.50 0.13
CA MET A 54 -7.22 -2.95 0.35
C MET A 54 -7.61 -3.41 1.76
N ILE A 55 -7.39 -2.56 2.77
CA ILE A 55 -7.77 -2.83 4.17
C ILE A 55 -9.29 -2.73 4.37
N PHE A 56 -9.89 -1.63 3.90
CA PHE A 56 -11.28 -1.28 4.17
C PHE A 56 -12.29 -1.92 3.20
N THR A 57 -11.86 -2.34 2.02
CA THR A 57 -12.76 -3.08 1.11
C THR A 57 -13.16 -4.38 1.79
N PRO A 58 -14.45 -4.72 1.91
CA PRO A 58 -14.88 -5.99 2.48
C PRO A 58 -14.38 -7.16 1.61
N PRO A 59 -14.14 -8.36 2.17
CA PRO A 59 -13.91 -9.54 1.34
C PRO A 59 -15.13 -9.70 0.43
N ILE A 60 -14.91 -9.95 -0.86
CA ILE A 60 -16.00 -10.29 -1.78
C ILE A 60 -16.57 -11.61 -1.26
N LYS A 61 -17.63 -11.53 -0.46
CA LYS A 61 -18.33 -12.70 0.05
C LYS A 61 -18.89 -13.37 -1.20
N ARG A 62 -18.28 -14.49 -1.61
CA ARG A 62 -18.92 -15.40 -2.56
C ARG A 62 -20.22 -15.77 -1.86
N PHE A 63 -21.35 -15.28 -2.36
CA PHE A 63 -22.67 -15.75 -1.96
C PHE A 63 -22.70 -17.23 -2.34
N ASN A 64 -22.16 -18.09 -1.48
CA ASN A 64 -22.48 -19.49 -1.51
C ASN A 64 -23.90 -19.52 -0.96
N SER A 65 -24.87 -19.63 -1.87
CA SER A 65 -26.23 -20.01 -1.54
C SER A 65 -26.13 -21.31 -0.76
N GLU A 66 -26.25 -21.24 0.55
CA GLU A 66 -26.57 -22.40 1.37
C GLU A 66 -27.97 -22.82 0.92
N THR A 67 -28.03 -23.86 0.08
CA THR A 67 -29.25 -24.61 -0.17
C THR A 67 -29.77 -25.07 1.18
N ILE A 68 -30.90 -24.49 1.59
CA ILE A 68 -31.63 -24.88 2.78
C ILE A 68 -32.19 -26.29 2.53
N GLU A 69 -31.74 -27.19 3.41
CA GLU A 69 -32.35 -28.48 3.84
C GLU A 69 -32.62 -29.57 2.80
#